data_AF-A0A3P7KJE6-F1
#
_entry.id   AF-A0A3P7KJE6-F1
#
_cell.length_a   1.000
_cell.length_b   1.000
_cell.length_c   1.000
_cell.angle_alpha   90.00
_cell.angle_beta   90.00
_cell.angle_gamma   90.00
#
_symmetry.space_group_name_H-M   'P 1'
#
loop_
_entity.id
_entity.type
_entity.pdbx_description
1 polymer ?
#
loop_
_entity_poly.entity_id
_entity_poly.type
_entity_poly.pdbx_seq_one_letter_code
_entity_poly.pdbx_strand_id
1 'polypeptide(L)'
;MHNLRIRSGYVTETLRGLNGLRVLDISKEVTDYGTDSSQESCVDLPLAMVQIMREDPKACWPQLMSIDLAGNSLANTGIDRAADIVSLFLERNPRLERVSVLATPLDGHSYVPPVERDVKIINCATRTQAVMALSDYWNTDRDAFTAHALHCVYYMLQSGYDDFSDSEVAECAAVVCAALRKHLHNLGVQMAGSACLYHLCKLKRISRLSISAVRKCVDRCLDAAETYPETTQLQKNVWLTICNDYLLQLSGINFYRTCKVALESMLINSDAGVSRMTIAIVSIVAPKMRSQDARVLASDVRYVKHLVHLMEQNLNHFRSSNGVRAENSLYTLKFTLSALWNLTGDVQLLDDCPATCVVFAHENGIAISFDILRLFENHNNIQTKVLGIL
;
A
#
# COMPACT_ATOMS: atom_id res chain seq x y z
N MET A 1 14.03 -15.91 12.83
CA MET A 1 13.49 -17.28 12.88
C MET A 1 14.11 -18.06 11.72
N HIS A 2 14.68 -19.23 11.96
CA HIS A 2 15.13 -20.12 10.88
C HIS A 2 14.00 -21.11 10.59
N ASN A 3 13.55 -21.20 9.33
CA ASN A 3 12.53 -22.16 8.90
C ASN A 3 13.13 -23.56 8.85
N LEU A 4 12.54 -24.50 9.58
CA LEU A 4 12.95 -25.90 9.58
C LEU A 4 12.14 -26.69 8.54
N ARG A 5 12.81 -27.20 7.51
CA ARG A 5 12.24 -28.14 6.54
C ARG A 5 12.95 -29.49 6.63
N ILE A 6 12.21 -30.56 6.96
CA ILE A 6 12.78 -31.91 7.06
C ILE A 6 12.21 -32.81 5.96
N ARG A 7 13.11 -33.32 5.10
CA ARG A 7 12.76 -34.10 3.90
C ARG A 7 12.60 -35.61 4.16
N SER A 8 13.35 -36.17 5.11
CA SER A 8 13.29 -37.60 5.48
C SER A 8 14.01 -37.84 6.81
N GLY A 9 13.82 -39.02 7.43
CA GLY A 9 14.49 -39.44 8.66
C GLY A 9 13.54 -39.73 9.84
N TYR A 10 14.10 -40.15 10.98
CA TYR A 10 13.38 -40.36 12.24
C TYR A 10 13.03 -39.01 12.90
N VAL A 11 12.15 -38.25 12.25
CA VAL A 11 11.75 -36.90 12.66
C VAL A 11 11.17 -36.90 14.06
N THR A 12 10.36 -37.89 14.41
CA THR A 12 9.74 -37.98 15.74
C THR A 12 10.77 -38.22 16.85
N GLU A 13 11.77 -39.07 16.63
CA GLU A 13 12.87 -39.28 17.58
C GLU A 13 13.73 -38.03 17.73
N THR A 14 14.04 -37.37 16.62
CA THR A 14 14.79 -36.11 16.62
C THR A 14 14.04 -35.06 17.44
N LEU A 15 12.75 -34.86 17.15
CA LEU A 15 11.89 -33.91 17.84
C LEU A 15 11.80 -34.20 19.35
N ARG A 16 11.71 -35.48 19.76
CA ARG A 16 11.76 -35.90 21.17
C ARG A 16 13.07 -35.52 21.87
N GLY A 17 14.18 -35.48 21.14
CA GLY A 17 15.49 -35.09 21.68
C GLY A 17 15.68 -33.58 21.89
N LEU A 18 14.83 -32.73 21.31
CA LEU A 18 15.01 -31.26 21.29
C LEU A 18 14.52 -30.57 22.58
N ASN A 19 14.99 -31.01 23.75
CA ASN A 19 14.58 -30.44 25.05
C ASN A 19 14.95 -28.96 25.24
N GLY A 20 15.92 -28.46 24.48
CA GLY A 20 16.37 -27.06 24.48
C GLY A 20 15.67 -26.17 23.45
N LEU A 21 14.68 -26.68 22.70
CA LEU A 21 13.98 -25.92 21.66
C LEU A 21 13.21 -24.74 22.28
N ARG A 22 13.51 -23.52 21.84
CA ARG A 22 12.86 -22.28 22.33
C ARG A 22 11.96 -21.63 21.30
N VAL A 23 12.38 -21.62 20.04
CA VAL A 23 11.64 -21.01 18.93
C VAL A 23 11.62 -22.01 17.79
N LEU A 24 10.43 -22.29 17.29
CA LEU A 24 10.22 -23.22 16.18
C LEU A 24 9.42 -22.53 15.07
N ASP A 25 10.04 -22.30 13.92
CA ASP A 25 9.35 -21.85 12.72
C ASP A 25 9.20 -23.02 11.75
N ILE A 26 7.96 -23.51 11.62
CA ILE A 26 7.55 -24.55 10.68
C ILE A 26 6.45 -24.03 9.75
N SER A 27 6.39 -22.71 9.60
CA SER A 27 5.44 -22.09 8.68
C SER A 27 5.82 -22.37 7.24
N LYS A 28 4.79 -22.59 6.42
CA LYS A 28 4.93 -22.92 5.01
C LYS A 28 4.09 -21.94 4.21
N GLU A 29 4.71 -21.31 3.23
CA GLU A 29 3.98 -20.51 2.27
C GLU A 29 3.14 -21.45 1.41
N VAL A 30 1.82 -21.36 1.52
CA VAL A 30 0.92 -21.92 0.50
C VAL A 30 0.92 -20.91 -0.63
N THR A 31 1.87 -21.03 -1.55
CA THR A 31 1.74 -20.35 -2.84
C THR A 31 0.45 -20.84 -3.49
N ASP A 32 -0.29 -19.92 -4.10
CA ASP A 32 -1.64 -20.07 -4.64
C ASP A 32 -2.02 -21.48 -5.12
N TYR A 33 -3.30 -21.82 -4.97
CA TYR A 33 -3.97 -23.08 -5.35
C TYR A 33 -3.83 -23.53 -6.83
N GLY A 34 -2.84 -23.05 -7.59
CA GLY A 34 -2.53 -23.47 -8.94
C GLY A 34 -1.04 -23.59 -9.17
N THR A 35 -0.64 -24.77 -9.67
CA THR A 35 0.61 -25.03 -10.40
C THR A 35 1.92 -24.84 -9.65
N ASP A 36 2.24 -25.77 -8.75
CA ASP A 36 3.55 -26.43 -8.82
C ASP A 36 3.42 -27.88 -8.34
N SER A 37 3.49 -28.80 -9.30
CA SER A 37 3.36 -30.25 -9.16
C SER A 37 4.63 -30.92 -8.61
N SER A 38 5.47 -30.19 -7.90
CA SER A 38 6.55 -30.74 -7.08
C SER A 38 6.29 -30.48 -5.60
N GLN A 39 5.23 -31.07 -5.06
CA GLN A 39 5.15 -31.31 -3.63
C GLN A 39 6.28 -32.29 -3.27
N GLU A 40 7.50 -31.78 -3.05
CA GLU A 40 8.51 -32.53 -2.31
C GLU A 40 7.84 -33.00 -1.01
N SER A 41 7.81 -34.31 -0.79
CA SER A 41 7.17 -34.98 0.35
C SER A 41 7.89 -34.61 1.65
N CYS A 42 7.65 -33.39 2.14
CA CYS A 42 8.15 -32.92 3.42
C CYS A 42 7.32 -33.54 4.54
N VAL A 43 7.98 -33.95 5.62
CA VAL A 43 7.27 -34.41 6.82
C VAL A 43 6.47 -33.25 7.39
N ASP A 44 5.21 -33.53 7.72
CA ASP A 44 4.32 -32.59 8.39
C ASP A 44 4.72 -32.46 9.86
N LEU A 45 5.63 -31.52 10.13
CA LEU A 45 6.16 -31.28 11.47
C LEU A 45 5.08 -30.97 12.52
N PRO A 46 4.07 -30.11 12.24
CA PRO A 46 2.96 -29.90 13.16
C PRO A 46 2.25 -31.20 13.54
N LEU A 47 1.87 -32.03 12.56
CA LEU A 47 1.18 -33.30 12.84
C LEU A 47 2.09 -34.32 13.52
N ALA A 48 3.39 -34.36 13.17
CA ALA A 48 4.36 -35.23 13.84
C ALA A 48 4.53 -34.87 15.32
N MET A 49 4.58 -33.58 15.65
CA MET A 49 4.63 -33.11 17.05
C MET A 49 3.35 -33.48 17.81
N VAL A 50 2.18 -33.29 17.19
CA VAL A 50 0.90 -33.69 17.77
C VAL A 50 0.83 -35.20 17.99
N GLN A 51 1.32 -36.00 17.04
CA GLN A 51 1.39 -37.45 17.17
C GLN A 51 2.25 -37.85 18.37
N ILE A 52 3.43 -37.25 18.54
CA ILE A 52 4.30 -37.50 19.71
C ILE A 52 3.57 -37.20 21.02
N MET A 53 2.87 -36.06 21.12
CA MET A 53 2.12 -35.69 22.32
C MET A 53 0.91 -36.60 22.60
N ARG A 54 0.31 -37.18 21.55
CA ARG A 54 -0.80 -38.15 21.67
C ARG A 54 -0.31 -39.54 22.07
N GLU A 55 0.87 -39.95 21.61
CA GLU A 55 1.49 -41.24 21.95
C GLU A 55 2.08 -41.26 23.37
N ASP A 56 2.66 -40.15 23.83
CA ASP A 56 3.26 -40.03 25.15
C ASP A 56 2.71 -38.80 25.90
N PRO A 57 1.89 -39.00 26.96
CA PRO A 57 1.37 -37.91 27.78
C PRO A 57 2.44 -37.04 28.45
N LYS A 58 3.69 -37.51 28.57
CA LYS A 58 4.82 -36.74 29.11
C LYS A 58 5.57 -35.96 28.05
N ALA A 59 5.32 -36.21 26.77
CA ALA A 59 6.05 -35.53 25.71
C ALA A 59 5.69 -34.05 25.66
N CYS A 60 6.71 -33.21 25.79
CA CYS A 60 6.62 -31.77 25.73
C CYS A 60 7.96 -31.17 25.30
N TRP A 61 7.93 -29.89 24.91
CA TRP A 61 9.10 -29.06 24.68
C TRP A 61 9.14 -27.98 25.78
N PRO A 62 9.72 -28.27 26.95
CA PRO A 62 9.54 -27.46 28.16
C PRO A 62 10.15 -26.06 28.05
N GLN A 63 11.06 -25.85 27.09
CA GLN A 63 11.69 -24.56 26.82
C GLN A 63 11.05 -23.81 25.65
N LEU A 64 10.04 -24.38 24.98
CA LEU A 64 9.43 -23.79 23.79
C LEU A 64 8.61 -22.55 24.19
N MET A 65 9.02 -21.41 23.65
CA MET A 65 8.44 -20.10 23.89
C MET A 65 7.64 -19.58 22.71
N SER A 66 8.02 -19.96 21.49
CA SER A 66 7.34 -19.50 20.28
C SER A 66 7.28 -20.62 19.25
N ILE A 67 6.11 -20.78 18.64
CA ILE A 67 5.90 -21.63 17.48
C ILE A 67 5.18 -20.88 16.37
N ASP A 68 5.66 -21.03 15.14
CA ASP A 68 5.01 -20.50 13.93
C ASP A 68 4.47 -21.66 13.09
N LEU A 69 3.14 -21.74 13.04
CA LEU A 69 2.35 -22.73 12.32
C LEU A 69 1.69 -22.13 11.06
N ALA A 70 2.08 -20.93 10.64
CA ALA A 70 1.39 -20.25 9.54
C ALA A 70 1.47 -21.02 8.21
N GLY A 71 0.36 -21.08 7.47
CA GLY A 71 0.25 -21.70 6.14
C GLY A 71 0.69 -23.17 6.05
N ASN A 72 0.89 -23.86 7.17
CA ASN A 72 1.25 -25.26 7.15
C ASN A 72 0.05 -26.14 6.76
N SER A 73 0.22 -27.46 6.86
CA SER A 73 -0.83 -28.44 6.58
C SER A 73 -2.13 -28.26 7.39
N LEU A 74 -2.11 -27.54 8.52
CA LEU A 74 -3.32 -27.19 9.26
C LEU A 74 -4.30 -26.40 8.39
N ALA A 75 -3.83 -25.69 7.36
CA ALA A 75 -4.66 -25.05 6.33
C ALA A 75 -5.72 -25.99 5.73
N ASN A 76 -5.44 -27.29 5.66
CA ASN A 76 -6.34 -28.31 5.11
C ASN A 76 -7.22 -29.01 6.17
N THR A 77 -7.14 -28.58 7.43
CA THR A 77 -7.95 -29.13 8.52
C THR A 77 -9.19 -28.27 8.78
N GLY A 78 -10.20 -28.81 9.47
CA GLY A 78 -11.33 -27.98 9.93
C GLY A 78 -10.94 -27.09 11.11
N ILE A 79 -11.73 -26.04 11.35
CA ILE A 79 -11.53 -25.07 12.45
C ILE A 79 -11.35 -25.79 13.80
N ASP A 80 -12.25 -26.72 14.13
CA ASP A 80 -12.24 -27.46 15.39
C ASP A 80 -10.93 -28.25 15.57
N ARG A 81 -10.49 -28.94 14.52
CA ARG A 81 -9.26 -29.73 14.56
C ARG A 81 -8.02 -28.86 14.68
N ALA A 82 -7.99 -27.71 14.01
CA ALA A 82 -6.90 -26.75 14.16
C ALA A 82 -6.87 -26.17 15.59
N ALA A 83 -8.03 -25.84 16.15
CA ALA A 83 -8.17 -25.39 17.54
C ALA A 83 -7.66 -26.45 18.53
N ASP A 84 -8.06 -27.72 18.37
CA ASP A 84 -7.61 -28.83 19.22
C ASP A 84 -6.09 -28.99 19.21
N ILE A 85 -5.47 -28.84 18.03
CA ILE A 85 -4.03 -28.94 17.87
C ILE A 85 -3.32 -27.80 18.61
N VAL A 86 -3.77 -26.56 18.43
CA VAL A 86 -3.21 -25.39 19.12
C VAL A 86 -3.39 -25.50 20.63
N SER A 87 -4.58 -25.91 21.08
CA SER A 87 -4.90 -26.16 22.48
C SER A 87 -3.95 -27.19 23.10
N LEU A 88 -3.72 -28.31 22.40
CA LEU A 88 -2.77 -29.33 22.85
C LEU A 88 -1.34 -28.78 22.96
N PHE A 89 -0.88 -27.95 22.02
CA PHE A 89 0.42 -27.29 22.12
C PHE A 89 0.51 -26.38 23.35
N LEU A 90 -0.55 -25.62 23.65
CA LEU A 90 -0.57 -24.67 24.76
C LEU A 90 -0.60 -25.35 26.13
N GLU A 91 -1.38 -26.42 26.25
CA GLU A 91 -1.48 -27.23 27.47
C GLU A 91 -0.18 -27.98 27.77
N ARG A 92 0.47 -28.54 26.75
CA ARG A 92 1.67 -29.37 26.91
C ARG A 92 2.94 -28.57 27.09
N ASN A 93 2.97 -27.30 26.67
CA ASN A 93 4.17 -26.46 26.72
C ASN A 93 3.92 -25.21 27.58
N PRO A 94 4.18 -25.27 28.91
CA PRO A 94 3.84 -24.19 29.84
C PRO A 94 4.53 -22.84 29.55
N ARG A 95 5.67 -22.86 28.84
CA ARG A 95 6.43 -21.65 28.48
C ARG A 95 6.03 -21.06 27.13
N LEU A 96 5.08 -21.66 26.41
CA LEU A 96 4.72 -21.26 25.05
C LEU A 96 3.90 -19.96 25.05
N GLU A 97 4.55 -18.83 24.90
CA GLU A 97 3.97 -17.47 24.99
C GLU A 97 3.44 -16.96 23.66
N ARG A 98 3.85 -17.57 22.54
CA ARG A 98 3.49 -17.13 21.19
C ARG A 98 3.17 -18.30 20.25
N VAL A 99 2.02 -18.23 19.58
CA VAL A 99 1.61 -19.17 18.55
C VAL A 99 1.10 -18.40 17.34
N SER A 100 1.73 -18.57 16.19
CA SER A 100 1.19 -18.06 14.92
C SER A 100 0.45 -19.13 14.16
N VAL A 101 -0.75 -18.79 13.68
CA VAL A 101 -1.66 -19.66 12.91
C VAL A 101 -2.22 -18.91 11.69
N LEU A 102 -1.49 -17.91 11.20
CA LEU A 102 -1.86 -17.13 10.02
C LEU A 102 -2.01 -18.04 8.79
N ALA A 103 -2.94 -17.75 7.88
CA ALA A 103 -3.21 -18.60 6.70
C ALA A 103 -3.53 -20.07 7.06
N THR A 104 -4.17 -20.29 8.22
CA THR A 104 -4.78 -21.58 8.61
C THR A 104 -6.29 -21.37 8.84
N PRO A 105 -7.10 -22.40 9.14
CA PRO A 105 -8.53 -22.23 9.41
C PRO A 105 -8.81 -21.42 10.68
N LEU A 106 -7.83 -21.22 11.56
CA LEU A 106 -7.96 -20.33 12.72
C LEU A 106 -7.70 -18.87 12.36
N ASP A 107 -7.30 -18.60 11.12
CA ASP A 107 -7.14 -17.25 10.63
C ASP A 107 -8.50 -16.61 10.37
N GLY A 108 -8.75 -15.44 10.95
CA GLY A 108 -10.07 -14.81 10.93
C GLY A 108 -11.10 -15.38 11.93
N HIS A 109 -10.76 -16.41 12.71
CA HIS A 109 -11.65 -17.02 13.70
C HIS A 109 -11.22 -16.75 15.13
N SER A 110 -12.17 -16.29 15.95
CA SER A 110 -11.91 -16.07 17.38
C SER A 110 -11.52 -17.39 18.05
N TYR A 111 -10.36 -17.38 18.72
CA TYR A 111 -9.82 -18.52 19.44
C TYR A 111 -9.48 -18.08 20.85
N VAL A 112 -10.04 -18.77 21.84
CA VAL A 112 -9.77 -18.54 23.25
C VAL A 112 -8.82 -19.64 23.72
N PRO A 113 -7.57 -19.30 24.09
CA PRO A 113 -6.63 -20.28 24.66
C PRO A 113 -7.24 -21.00 25.87
N PRO A 114 -7.13 -22.34 25.98
CA PRO A 114 -7.65 -23.11 27.12
C PRO A 114 -6.78 -22.98 28.38
N VAL A 115 -5.88 -22.00 28.44
CA VAL A 115 -4.87 -21.83 29.48
C VAL A 115 -5.00 -20.46 30.14
N GLU A 116 -4.90 -20.41 31.47
CA GLU A 116 -4.97 -19.17 32.25
C GLU A 116 -3.61 -18.43 32.28
N ARG A 117 -3.06 -18.13 31.10
CA ARG A 117 -1.83 -17.36 30.95
C ARG A 117 -1.87 -16.51 29.69
N ASP A 118 -1.14 -15.40 29.68
CA ASP A 118 -1.08 -14.50 28.53
C ASP A 118 -0.32 -15.18 27.38
N VAL A 119 -1.04 -15.45 26.29
CA VAL A 119 -0.50 -16.09 25.08
C VAL A 119 -0.88 -15.25 23.88
N LYS A 120 0.14 -14.87 23.10
CA LYS A 120 -0.06 -14.16 21.85
C LYS A 120 -0.44 -15.15 20.74
N ILE A 121 -1.70 -15.09 20.35
CA ILE A 121 -2.24 -15.83 19.20
C ILE A 121 -2.19 -14.92 17.98
N ILE A 122 -1.29 -15.24 17.06
CA ILE A 122 -1.06 -14.47 15.83
C ILE A 122 -1.95 -15.04 14.74
N ASN A 123 -3.07 -14.37 14.52
CA ASN A 123 -4.05 -14.63 13.47
C ASN A 123 -4.69 -13.29 13.08
N CYS A 124 -5.75 -13.29 12.28
CA CYS A 124 -6.48 -12.07 11.92
C CYS A 124 -7.95 -12.08 12.31
N ALA A 125 -8.29 -12.70 13.45
CA ALA A 125 -9.67 -12.78 13.95
C ALA A 125 -10.23 -11.45 14.47
N THR A 126 -9.36 -10.59 15.00
CA THR A 126 -9.71 -9.26 15.47
C THR A 126 -8.78 -8.21 14.86
N ARG A 127 -9.16 -6.93 14.94
CA ARG A 127 -8.33 -5.82 14.45
C ARG A 127 -6.96 -5.79 15.12
N THR A 128 -6.95 -5.93 16.45
CA THR A 128 -5.72 -5.96 17.24
C THR A 128 -4.84 -7.15 16.83
N GLN A 129 -5.42 -8.32 16.59
CA GLN A 129 -4.66 -9.49 16.12
C GLN A 129 -4.15 -9.31 14.69
N ALA A 130 -4.90 -8.67 13.79
CA ALA A 130 -4.42 -8.36 12.44
C ALA A 130 -3.22 -7.41 12.45
N VAL A 131 -3.27 -6.36 13.27
CA VAL A 131 -2.11 -5.45 13.47
C VAL A 131 -0.95 -6.20 14.13
N MET A 132 -1.21 -7.08 15.10
CA MET A 132 -0.20 -7.92 15.74
C MET A 132 0.48 -8.87 14.74
N ALA A 133 -0.29 -9.51 13.86
CA ALA A 133 0.23 -10.36 12.80
C ALA A 133 1.11 -9.58 11.83
N LEU A 134 0.70 -8.38 11.44
CA LEU A 134 1.54 -7.53 10.61
C LEU A 134 2.84 -7.13 11.34
N SER A 135 2.75 -6.71 12.61
CA SER A 135 3.88 -6.38 13.48
C SER A 135 4.89 -7.53 13.60
N ASP A 136 4.40 -8.76 13.51
CA ASP A 136 5.20 -9.97 13.61
C ASP A 136 5.90 -10.35 12.30
N TYR A 137 5.27 -10.15 11.15
CA TYR A 137 5.80 -10.59 9.86
C TYR A 137 6.54 -9.51 9.09
N TRP A 138 6.26 -8.21 9.29
CA TRP A 138 6.77 -7.16 8.40
C TRP A 138 8.30 -7.10 8.29
N ASN A 139 9.03 -7.46 9.36
CA ASN A 139 10.50 -7.44 9.37
C ASN A 139 11.14 -8.82 9.12
N THR A 140 10.37 -9.75 8.56
CA THR A 140 10.84 -11.08 8.16
C THR A 140 10.98 -11.14 6.65
N ASP A 141 11.69 -12.13 6.13
CA ASP A 141 11.76 -12.41 4.68
C ASP A 141 10.61 -13.36 4.25
N ARG A 142 9.45 -13.25 4.92
CA ARG A 142 8.22 -14.00 4.63
C ARG A 142 7.17 -13.05 4.05
N ASP A 143 7.43 -12.60 2.83
CA ASP A 143 6.65 -11.54 2.21
C ASP A 143 5.18 -11.93 2.02
N ALA A 144 4.88 -13.20 1.71
CA ALA A 144 3.51 -13.67 1.56
C ALA A 144 2.68 -13.53 2.84
N PHE A 145 3.25 -13.85 4.01
CA PHE A 145 2.57 -13.64 5.29
C PHE A 145 2.44 -12.15 5.63
N THR A 146 3.43 -11.33 5.24
CA THR A 146 3.31 -9.86 5.37
C THR A 146 2.19 -9.32 4.49
N ALA A 147 2.10 -9.75 3.23
CA ALA A 147 1.05 -9.35 2.29
C ALA A 147 -0.33 -9.80 2.76
N HIS A 148 -0.44 -11.04 3.26
CA HIS A 148 -1.67 -11.57 3.84
C HIS A 148 -2.12 -10.79 5.07
N ALA A 149 -1.22 -10.53 6.02
CA ALA A 149 -1.53 -9.71 7.20
C ALA A 149 -1.95 -8.28 6.82
N LEU A 150 -1.30 -7.67 5.82
CA LEU A 150 -1.72 -6.38 5.27
C LEU A 150 -3.13 -6.45 4.67
N HIS A 151 -3.45 -7.52 3.96
CA HIS A 151 -4.78 -7.72 3.38
C HIS A 151 -5.87 -7.84 4.46
N CYS A 152 -5.58 -8.55 5.55
CA CYS A 152 -6.46 -8.58 6.71
C CYS A 152 -6.62 -7.20 7.37
N VAL A 153 -5.53 -6.47 7.57
CA VAL A 153 -5.57 -5.08 8.08
C VAL A 153 -6.39 -4.17 7.17
N TYR A 154 -6.22 -4.30 5.85
CA TYR A 154 -7.01 -3.57 4.86
C TYR A 154 -8.51 -3.79 5.06
N TYR A 155 -8.95 -5.06 5.17
CA TYR A 155 -10.37 -5.35 5.38
C TYR A 155 -10.91 -4.74 6.67
N MET A 156 -10.13 -4.79 7.75
CA MET A 156 -10.49 -4.19 9.03
C MET A 156 -10.64 -2.66 8.92
N LEU A 157 -9.73 -1.98 8.21
CA LEU A 157 -9.79 -0.54 7.95
C LEU A 157 -10.94 -0.16 7.00
N GLN A 158 -11.33 -1.07 6.10
CA GLN A 158 -12.42 -0.86 5.16
C GLN A 158 -13.78 -0.96 5.86
N SER A 159 -14.00 -2.02 6.64
CA SER A 159 -15.30 -2.35 7.24
C SER A 159 -15.56 -1.72 8.60
N GLY A 160 -14.51 -1.49 9.41
CA GLY A 160 -14.64 -1.12 10.83
C GLY A 160 -13.63 -0.09 11.32
N TYR A 161 -13.29 0.91 10.49
CA TYR A 161 -12.32 1.95 10.85
C TYR A 161 -12.65 2.70 12.14
N ASP A 162 -13.93 3.03 12.34
CA ASP A 162 -14.35 3.86 13.47
C ASP A 162 -14.23 3.13 14.81
N ASP A 163 -14.07 1.81 14.78
CA ASP A 163 -13.85 1.00 15.97
C ASP A 163 -12.36 0.91 16.37
N PHE A 164 -11.44 1.47 15.59
CA PHE A 164 -10.04 1.62 16.01
C PHE A 164 -9.95 2.80 16.98
N SER A 165 -9.21 2.63 18.08
CA SER A 165 -8.73 3.74 18.90
C SER A 165 -7.63 4.54 18.19
N ASP A 166 -7.35 5.76 18.65
CA ASP A 166 -6.28 6.59 18.05
C ASP A 166 -4.89 5.94 18.18
N SER A 167 -4.66 5.20 19.27
CA SER A 167 -3.42 4.44 19.46
C SER A 167 -3.30 3.32 18.43
N GLU A 168 -4.38 2.57 18.17
CA GLU A 168 -4.37 1.49 17.18
C GLU A 168 -4.22 2.03 15.75
N VAL A 169 -4.83 3.18 15.42
CA VAL A 169 -4.63 3.85 14.13
C VAL A 169 -3.16 4.26 13.96
N ALA A 170 -2.54 4.83 15.00
CA ALA A 170 -1.15 5.25 14.95
C ALA A 170 -0.20 4.05 14.81
N GLU A 171 -0.43 2.96 15.55
CA GLU A 171 0.33 1.72 15.43
C GLU A 171 0.17 1.11 14.04
N CYS A 172 -1.07 0.96 13.57
CA CYS A 172 -1.38 0.43 12.24
C CYS A 172 -0.65 1.22 11.15
N ALA A 173 -0.73 2.55 11.16
CA ALA A 173 -0.02 3.38 10.19
C ALA A 173 1.51 3.21 10.26
N ALA A 174 2.07 3.09 11.46
CA ALA A 174 3.50 2.90 11.64
C ALA A 174 3.99 1.56 11.07
N VAL A 175 3.27 0.47 11.36
CA VAL A 175 3.64 -0.87 10.94
C VAL A 175 3.39 -1.07 9.43
N VAL A 176 2.29 -0.55 8.88
CA VAL A 176 2.06 -0.52 7.41
C VAL A 176 3.19 0.22 6.70
N CYS A 177 3.59 1.39 7.21
CA CYS A 177 4.70 2.14 6.63
C CYS A 177 6.04 1.39 6.73
N ALA A 178 6.27 0.63 7.81
CA ALA A 178 7.47 -0.18 7.98
C ALA A 178 7.50 -1.36 6.98
N ALA A 179 6.37 -2.06 6.83
CA ALA A 179 6.21 -3.16 5.88
C ALA A 179 6.45 -2.69 4.43
N LEU A 180 5.81 -1.60 4.00
CA LEU A 180 5.99 -1.04 2.66
C LEU A 180 7.44 -0.63 2.39
N ARG A 181 8.16 -0.15 3.41
CA ARG A 181 9.57 0.22 3.27
C ARG A 181 10.48 -1.00 3.11
N LYS A 182 10.29 -2.02 3.96
CA LYS A 182 11.12 -3.24 3.98
C LYS A 182 10.93 -4.04 2.69
N HIS A 183 9.70 -4.11 2.20
CA HIS A 183 9.28 -4.93 1.07
C HIS A 183 9.00 -4.11 -0.18
N LEU A 184 9.90 -3.16 -0.49
CA LEU A 184 9.73 -2.21 -1.59
C LEU A 184 9.52 -2.94 -2.93
N HIS A 185 10.26 -4.02 -3.18
CA HIS A 185 10.22 -4.78 -4.43
C HIS A 185 9.26 -5.99 -4.40
N ASN A 186 8.33 -6.03 -3.44
CA ASN A 186 7.26 -7.02 -3.42
C ASN A 186 5.91 -6.39 -3.79
N LEU A 187 5.37 -6.72 -4.97
CA LEU A 187 4.13 -6.13 -5.48
C LEU A 187 2.93 -6.45 -4.57
N GLY A 188 2.82 -7.68 -4.05
CA GLY A 188 1.71 -8.07 -3.17
C GLY A 188 1.67 -7.23 -1.89
N VAL A 189 2.83 -6.99 -1.28
CA VAL A 189 2.97 -6.10 -0.12
C VAL A 189 2.63 -4.65 -0.48
N GLN A 190 3.13 -4.12 -1.60
CA GLN A 190 2.83 -2.75 -2.01
C GLN A 190 1.35 -2.54 -2.34
N MET A 191 0.71 -3.52 -3.00
CA MET A 191 -0.72 -3.48 -3.33
C MET A 191 -1.58 -3.43 -2.07
N ALA A 192 -1.37 -4.38 -1.14
CA ALA A 192 -2.15 -4.44 0.09
C ALA A 192 -1.86 -3.24 1.02
N GLY A 193 -0.59 -2.88 1.21
CA GLY A 193 -0.22 -1.77 2.08
C GLY A 193 -0.63 -0.40 1.54
N SER A 194 -0.56 -0.15 0.24
CA SER A 194 -1.09 1.10 -0.34
C SER A 194 -2.60 1.24 -0.16
N ALA A 195 -3.36 0.11 -0.20
CA ALA A 195 -4.78 0.11 0.11
C ALA A 195 -5.05 0.46 1.59
N CYS A 196 -4.24 -0.06 2.52
CA CYS A 196 -4.29 0.33 3.94
C CYS A 196 -4.03 1.84 4.11
N LEU A 197 -3.00 2.39 3.47
CA LEU A 197 -2.68 3.82 3.55
C LEU A 197 -3.84 4.69 3.05
N TYR A 198 -4.48 4.30 1.94
CA TYR A 198 -5.69 4.99 1.47
C TYR A 198 -6.77 5.03 2.54
N HIS A 199 -7.10 3.90 3.16
CA HIS A 199 -8.15 3.85 4.17
C HIS A 199 -7.80 4.58 5.48
N LEU A 200 -6.52 4.63 5.86
CA LEU A 200 -6.01 5.40 7.00
C LEU A 200 -6.10 6.92 6.74
N CYS A 201 -5.85 7.35 5.50
CA CYS A 201 -5.82 8.75 5.10
C CYS A 201 -7.12 9.22 4.42
N LYS A 202 -8.15 8.39 4.30
CA LYS A 202 -9.37 8.71 3.56
C LYS A 202 -10.20 9.79 4.27
N LEU A 203 -10.59 10.84 3.53
CA LEU A 203 -11.46 11.92 4.03
C LEU A 203 -10.90 12.52 5.34
N LYS A 204 -11.74 12.64 6.37
CA LYS A 204 -11.37 13.19 7.69
C LYS A 204 -10.54 12.21 8.53
N ARG A 205 -10.38 10.95 8.14
CA ARG A 205 -9.62 9.95 8.93
C ARG A 205 -8.17 10.34 9.13
N ILE A 206 -7.59 11.03 8.14
CA ILE A 206 -6.21 11.53 8.17
C ILE A 206 -5.92 12.44 9.39
N SER A 207 -6.93 13.13 9.94
CA SER A 207 -6.74 14.01 11.10
C SER A 207 -6.47 13.26 12.41
N ARG A 208 -6.70 11.94 12.44
CA ARG A 208 -6.36 11.06 13.57
C ARG A 208 -4.88 10.69 13.60
N LEU A 209 -4.15 10.95 12.50
CA LEU A 209 -2.72 10.69 12.39
C LEU A 209 -1.93 11.95 12.76
N SER A 210 -0.77 11.75 13.40
CA SER A 210 0.20 12.84 13.55
C SER A 210 0.74 13.29 12.19
N ILE A 211 1.14 14.56 12.07
CA ILE A 211 1.75 15.10 10.85
C ILE A 211 2.96 14.26 10.41
N SER A 212 3.76 13.77 11.36
CA SER A 212 4.90 12.89 11.08
C SER A 212 4.47 11.55 10.47
N ALA A 213 3.38 10.95 10.96
CA ALA A 213 2.82 9.74 10.39
C ALA A 213 2.28 9.98 8.98
N VAL A 214 1.54 11.07 8.76
CA VAL A 214 1.03 11.44 7.42
C VAL A 214 2.18 11.59 6.42
N ARG A 215 3.27 12.27 6.78
CA ARG A 215 4.46 12.41 5.92
C ARG A 215 5.04 11.04 5.54
N LYS A 216 5.16 10.10 6.48
CA LYS A 216 5.61 8.74 6.20
C LYS A 216 4.68 7.99 5.25
N CYS A 217 3.36 8.17 5.38
CA CYS A 217 2.39 7.61 4.45
C CYS A 217 2.64 8.16 3.03
N VAL A 218 2.86 9.47 2.88
CA VAL A 218 3.18 10.08 1.58
C VAL A 218 4.46 9.51 0.99
N ASP A 219 5.53 9.42 1.78
CA ASP A 219 6.80 8.87 1.32
C ASP A 219 6.65 7.43 0.82
N ARG A 220 5.87 6.60 1.53
CA ARG A 220 5.58 5.21 1.12
C ARG A 220 4.70 5.13 -0.12
N CYS A 221 3.71 6.01 -0.26
CA CYS A 221 2.91 6.09 -1.47
C CYS A 221 3.78 6.48 -2.69
N LEU A 222 4.68 7.45 -2.55
CA LEU A 222 5.59 7.84 -3.61
C LEU A 222 6.59 6.73 -3.96
N ASP A 223 7.16 6.04 -2.96
CA ASP A 223 8.03 4.88 -3.18
C ASP A 223 7.32 3.81 -4.01
N ALA A 224 6.07 3.48 -3.65
CA ALA A 224 5.27 2.48 -4.35
C ALA A 224 4.97 2.93 -5.80
N ALA A 225 4.63 4.20 -6.01
CA ALA A 225 4.31 4.73 -7.33
C ALA A 225 5.53 4.77 -8.27
N GLU A 226 6.72 5.08 -7.74
CA GLU A 226 7.98 5.05 -8.49
C GLU A 226 8.43 3.62 -8.79
N THR A 227 8.17 2.67 -7.88
CA THR A 227 8.58 1.26 -8.06
C THR A 227 7.66 0.52 -9.01
N TYR A 228 6.35 0.80 -8.98
CA TYR A 228 5.34 0.14 -9.81
C TYR A 228 4.52 1.14 -10.64
N PRO A 229 5.16 1.89 -11.56
CA PRO A 229 4.51 2.95 -12.31
C PRO A 229 3.41 2.44 -13.24
N GLU A 230 3.51 1.20 -13.74
CA GLU A 230 2.57 0.59 -14.68
C GLU A 230 1.40 -0.15 -14.00
N THR A 231 1.44 -0.31 -12.67
CA THR A 231 0.36 -1.01 -11.94
C THR A 231 -0.77 -0.06 -11.61
N THR A 232 -1.71 0.12 -12.54
CA THR A 232 -2.83 1.09 -12.44
C THR A 232 -3.59 1.02 -11.10
N GLN A 233 -3.87 -0.17 -10.57
CA GLN A 233 -4.62 -0.29 -9.31
C GLN A 233 -3.84 0.23 -8.10
N LEU A 234 -2.51 -0.01 -8.06
CA LEU A 234 -1.61 0.57 -7.07
C LEU A 234 -1.58 2.10 -7.20
N GLN A 235 -1.45 2.60 -8.43
CA GLN A 235 -1.48 4.03 -8.72
C GLN A 235 -2.77 4.68 -8.22
N LYS A 236 -3.94 4.04 -8.42
CA LYS A 236 -5.23 4.52 -7.87
C LYS A 236 -5.18 4.66 -6.36
N ASN A 237 -4.70 3.65 -5.63
CA ASN A 237 -4.58 3.72 -4.16
C ASN A 237 -3.65 4.87 -3.73
N VAL A 238 -2.49 4.99 -4.38
CA VAL A 238 -1.51 6.04 -4.10
C VAL A 238 -2.10 7.43 -4.32
N TRP A 239 -2.66 7.70 -5.49
CA TRP A 239 -3.12 9.04 -5.83
C TRP A 239 -4.41 9.42 -5.09
N LEU A 240 -5.29 8.47 -4.77
CA LEU A 240 -6.40 8.72 -3.85
C LEU A 240 -5.93 9.10 -2.44
N THR A 241 -4.81 8.53 -1.99
CA THR A 241 -4.21 8.87 -0.69
C THR A 241 -3.63 10.28 -0.70
N ILE A 242 -2.81 10.59 -1.73
CA ILE A 242 -2.09 11.88 -1.83
C ILE A 242 -3.02 13.04 -2.17
N CYS A 243 -4.10 12.80 -2.93
CA CYS A 243 -5.07 13.83 -3.32
C CYS A 243 -5.95 14.31 -2.15
N ASN A 244 -5.66 13.91 -0.90
CA ASN A 244 -6.37 14.43 0.27
C ASN A 244 -5.98 15.91 0.52
N ASP A 245 -6.97 16.80 0.56
CA ASP A 245 -6.77 18.24 0.76
C ASP A 245 -5.99 18.59 2.03
N TYR A 246 -6.22 17.86 3.13
CA TYR A 246 -5.49 18.07 4.39
C TYR A 246 -3.99 17.86 4.18
N LEU A 247 -3.62 16.75 3.52
CA LEU A 247 -2.22 16.41 3.21
C LEU A 247 -1.57 17.49 2.36
N LEU A 248 -2.25 17.92 1.29
CA LEU A 248 -1.73 18.91 0.36
C LEU A 248 -1.53 20.29 1.00
N GLN A 249 -2.13 20.57 2.16
CA GLN A 249 -1.94 21.80 2.93
C GLN A 249 -0.82 21.70 3.99
N LEU A 250 -0.31 20.50 4.29
CA LEU A 250 0.72 20.31 5.31
C LEU A 250 2.09 20.87 4.88
N SER A 251 2.84 21.38 5.84
CA SER A 251 4.25 21.71 5.67
C SER A 251 5.13 20.45 5.70
N GLY A 252 6.34 20.52 5.14
CA GLY A 252 7.33 19.45 5.21
C GLY A 252 7.06 18.23 4.32
N ILE A 253 6.09 18.32 3.41
CA ILE A 253 5.94 17.39 2.28
C ILE A 253 6.95 17.78 1.21
N ASN A 254 7.63 16.78 0.59
CA ASN A 254 8.53 17.02 -0.53
C ASN A 254 7.73 17.30 -1.81
N PHE A 255 7.24 18.54 -1.97
CA PHE A 255 6.40 18.93 -3.10
C PHE A 255 7.08 18.75 -4.46
N TYR A 256 8.41 18.88 -4.54
CA TYR A 256 9.15 18.59 -5.78
C TYR A 256 9.01 17.12 -6.19
N ARG A 257 9.31 16.19 -5.27
CA ARG A 257 9.17 14.74 -5.55
C ARG A 257 7.71 14.41 -5.85
N THR A 258 6.76 14.90 -5.06
CA THR A 258 5.33 14.68 -5.30
C THR A 258 4.90 15.12 -6.69
N CYS A 259 5.32 16.33 -7.11
CA CYS A 259 5.00 16.87 -8.43
C CYS A 259 5.64 16.02 -9.54
N LYS A 260 6.94 15.71 -9.41
CA LYS A 260 7.67 14.90 -10.39
C LYS A 260 7.04 13.52 -10.60
N VAL A 261 6.74 12.81 -9.52
CA VAL A 261 6.15 11.45 -9.59
C VAL A 261 4.72 11.51 -10.15
N ALA A 262 3.96 12.56 -9.84
CA ALA A 262 2.63 12.75 -10.43
C ALA A 262 2.71 13.01 -11.95
N LEU A 263 3.66 13.84 -12.38
CA LEU A 263 3.95 14.11 -13.80
C LEU A 263 4.43 12.85 -14.54
N GLU A 264 5.28 12.01 -13.95
CA GLU A 264 5.68 10.74 -14.58
C GLU A 264 4.51 9.74 -14.62
N SER A 265 3.71 9.66 -13.54
CA SER A 265 2.57 8.74 -13.48
C SER A 265 1.52 9.03 -14.55
N MET A 266 1.24 10.30 -14.85
CA MET A 266 0.31 10.67 -15.94
C MET A 266 0.85 10.40 -17.34
N LEU A 267 2.19 10.38 -17.53
CA LEU A 267 2.78 9.96 -18.80
C LEU A 267 2.63 8.45 -19.03
N ILE A 268 2.72 7.66 -17.97
CA ILE A 268 2.74 6.19 -18.03
C ILE A 268 1.32 5.61 -17.99
N ASN A 269 0.42 6.19 -17.20
CA ASN A 269 -0.92 5.65 -16.96
C ASN A 269 -1.97 6.34 -17.83
N SER A 270 -2.68 5.56 -18.65
CA SER A 270 -3.80 6.03 -19.47
C SER A 270 -5.15 6.05 -18.73
N ASP A 271 -5.19 5.67 -17.45
CA ASP A 271 -6.43 5.68 -16.65
C ASP A 271 -6.87 7.11 -16.35
N ALA A 272 -8.09 7.46 -16.76
CA ALA A 272 -8.63 8.81 -16.61
C ALA A 272 -8.76 9.25 -15.14
N GLY A 273 -8.94 8.31 -14.20
CA GLY A 273 -8.98 8.60 -12.78
C GLY A 273 -7.60 9.00 -12.25
N VAL A 274 -6.58 8.21 -12.59
CA VAL A 274 -5.17 8.50 -12.26
C VAL A 274 -4.74 9.83 -12.86
N SER A 275 -5.01 10.07 -14.14
CA SER A 275 -4.69 11.33 -14.83
C SER A 275 -5.35 12.53 -14.14
N ARG A 276 -6.64 12.44 -13.75
CA ARG A 276 -7.34 13.52 -13.04
C ARG A 276 -6.75 13.80 -11.65
N MET A 277 -6.43 12.77 -10.88
CA MET A 277 -5.87 12.95 -9.54
C MET A 277 -4.46 13.54 -9.59
N THR A 278 -3.61 13.03 -10.48
CA THR A 278 -2.24 13.52 -10.66
C THR A 278 -2.22 14.97 -11.12
N ILE A 279 -3.04 15.36 -12.11
CA ILE A 279 -3.08 16.77 -12.54
C ILE A 279 -3.65 17.70 -11.46
N ALA A 280 -4.64 17.24 -10.69
CA ALA A 280 -5.15 18.00 -9.55
C ALA A 280 -4.06 18.24 -8.51
N ILE A 281 -3.28 17.20 -8.16
CA ILE A 281 -2.13 17.31 -7.26
C ILE A 281 -1.11 18.31 -7.81
N VAL A 282 -0.66 18.15 -9.07
CA VAL A 282 0.30 19.05 -9.72
C VAL A 282 -0.18 20.50 -9.64
N SER A 283 -1.46 20.77 -9.92
CA SER A 283 -2.02 22.12 -9.88
C SER A 283 -1.95 22.80 -8.50
N ILE A 284 -1.97 22.01 -7.42
CA ILE A 284 -1.94 22.46 -6.02
C ILE A 284 -0.51 22.55 -5.49
N VAL A 285 0.36 21.60 -5.85
CA VAL A 285 1.73 21.51 -5.32
C VAL A 285 2.70 22.39 -6.08
N ALA A 286 2.53 22.58 -7.40
CA ALA A 286 3.42 23.38 -8.22
C ALA A 286 3.70 24.79 -7.66
N PRO A 287 2.69 25.59 -7.25
CA PRO A 287 2.93 26.92 -6.69
C PRO A 287 3.55 26.91 -5.29
N LYS A 288 3.62 25.74 -4.62
CA LYS A 288 4.25 25.57 -3.30
C LYS A 288 5.71 25.13 -3.40
N MET A 289 6.21 24.82 -4.60
CA MET A 289 7.60 24.48 -4.84
C MET A 289 8.46 25.72 -4.92
N ARG A 290 9.77 25.56 -4.75
CA ARG A 290 10.74 26.61 -5.06
C ARG A 290 10.76 26.82 -6.58
N SER A 291 10.92 28.06 -7.04
CA SER A 291 10.96 28.37 -8.47
C SER A 291 12.02 27.54 -9.22
N GLN A 292 13.19 27.30 -8.61
CA GLN A 292 14.23 26.45 -9.20
C GLN A 292 13.77 25.01 -9.47
N ASP A 293 13.05 24.42 -8.51
CA ASP A 293 12.52 23.06 -8.62
C ASP A 293 11.45 22.97 -9.73
N ALA A 294 10.60 24.01 -9.84
CA ALA A 294 9.63 24.12 -10.93
C ALA A 294 10.32 24.23 -12.30
N ARG A 295 11.46 24.95 -12.41
CA ARG A 295 12.22 25.03 -13.67
C ARG A 295 12.75 23.70 -14.14
N VAL A 296 13.29 22.91 -13.22
CA VAL A 296 13.80 21.57 -13.57
C VAL A 296 12.69 20.72 -14.17
N LEU A 297 11.47 20.76 -13.61
CA LEU A 297 10.34 20.03 -14.20
C LEU A 297 9.91 20.64 -15.53
N ALA A 298 9.76 21.96 -15.63
CA ALA A 298 9.32 22.62 -16.86
C ALA A 298 10.30 22.47 -18.04
N SER A 299 11.59 22.26 -17.76
CA SER A 299 12.62 22.00 -18.78
C SER A 299 12.49 20.63 -19.44
N ASP A 300 11.80 19.68 -18.81
CA ASP A 300 11.48 18.40 -19.42
C ASP A 300 10.24 18.55 -20.31
N VAL A 301 10.52 18.70 -21.60
CA VAL A 301 9.51 18.95 -22.64
C VAL A 301 8.42 17.88 -22.71
N ARG A 302 8.66 16.67 -22.20
CA ARG A 302 7.67 15.57 -22.18
C ARG A 302 6.44 15.96 -21.38
N TYR A 303 6.63 16.65 -20.25
CA TYR A 303 5.52 17.06 -19.41
C TYR A 303 4.68 18.14 -20.07
N VAL A 304 5.31 19.17 -20.63
CA VAL A 304 4.59 20.27 -21.30
C VAL A 304 3.81 19.76 -22.50
N LYS A 305 4.43 18.90 -23.33
CA LYS A 305 3.76 18.22 -24.44
C LYS A 305 2.50 17.48 -23.98
N HIS A 306 2.63 16.68 -22.92
CA HIS A 306 1.50 15.92 -22.40
C HIS A 306 0.40 16.81 -21.80
N LEU A 307 0.77 17.90 -21.11
CA LEU A 307 -0.20 18.86 -20.57
C LEU A 307 -0.98 19.57 -21.68
N VAL A 308 -0.32 19.95 -22.80
CA VAL A 308 -1.02 20.51 -23.97
C VAL A 308 -1.97 19.48 -24.58
N HIS A 309 -1.57 18.22 -24.68
CA HIS A 309 -2.45 17.15 -25.15
C HIS A 309 -3.66 16.95 -24.23
N LEU A 310 -3.47 16.95 -22.90
CA LEU A 310 -4.58 16.89 -21.95
C LEU A 310 -5.52 18.10 -22.07
N MET A 311 -4.96 19.29 -22.30
CA MET A 311 -5.74 20.51 -22.53
C MET A 311 -6.65 20.35 -23.76
N GLU A 312 -6.11 19.85 -24.88
CA GLU A 312 -6.87 19.57 -26.10
C GLU A 312 -7.94 18.50 -25.90
N GLN A 313 -7.56 17.35 -25.34
CA GLN A 313 -8.46 16.22 -25.11
C GLN A 313 -9.65 16.62 -24.24
N ASN A 314 -9.40 17.33 -23.12
CA ASN A 314 -10.47 17.72 -22.20
C ASN A 314 -11.36 18.84 -22.77
N LEU A 315 -10.82 19.72 -23.60
CA LEU A 315 -11.63 20.70 -24.34
C LEU A 315 -12.58 20.00 -25.32
N ASN A 316 -12.07 19.04 -26.09
CA ASN A 316 -12.87 18.28 -27.05
C ASN A 316 -13.94 17.44 -26.34
N HIS A 317 -13.58 16.75 -25.25
CA HIS A 317 -14.55 16.02 -24.44
C HIS A 317 -15.61 16.93 -23.83
N PHE A 318 -15.25 18.14 -23.39
CA PHE A 318 -16.23 19.12 -22.90
C PHE A 318 -17.21 19.56 -23.99
N ARG A 319 -16.74 19.78 -25.23
CA ARG A 319 -17.60 20.14 -26.38
C ARG A 319 -18.55 19.01 -26.79
N SER A 320 -18.13 17.75 -26.68
CA SER A 320 -18.88 16.59 -27.18
C SER A 320 -19.66 15.82 -26.11
N SER A 321 -19.51 16.16 -24.83
CA SER A 321 -20.16 15.48 -23.70
C SER A 321 -21.22 16.35 -23.05
N ASN A 322 -22.18 15.71 -22.37
CA ASN A 322 -23.21 16.38 -21.58
C ASN A 322 -23.20 15.91 -20.11
N GLY A 323 -23.72 16.75 -19.21
CA GLY A 323 -23.86 16.45 -17.78
C GLY A 323 -22.53 16.21 -17.07
N VAL A 324 -22.49 15.23 -16.18
CA VAL A 324 -21.33 14.92 -15.30
C VAL A 324 -20.02 14.70 -16.07
N ARG A 325 -20.09 14.15 -17.30
CA ARG A 325 -18.89 13.92 -18.14
C ARG A 325 -18.27 15.23 -18.63
N ALA A 326 -19.11 16.20 -18.98
CA ALA A 326 -18.65 17.54 -19.35
C ALA A 326 -18.02 18.24 -18.14
N GLU A 327 -18.66 18.18 -16.97
CA GLU A 327 -18.13 18.76 -15.73
C GLU A 327 -16.76 18.18 -15.37
N ASN A 328 -16.61 16.86 -15.40
CA ASN A 328 -15.33 16.20 -15.13
C ASN A 328 -14.23 16.63 -16.10
N SER A 329 -14.56 16.81 -17.38
CA SER A 329 -13.62 17.29 -18.39
C SER A 329 -13.24 18.75 -18.13
N LEU A 330 -14.20 19.60 -17.73
CA LEU A 330 -13.94 20.99 -17.34
C LEU A 330 -13.06 21.11 -16.09
N TYR A 331 -13.29 20.30 -15.06
CA TYR A 331 -12.42 20.28 -13.87
C TYR A 331 -10.99 19.89 -14.24
N THR A 332 -10.84 18.82 -15.03
CA THR A 332 -9.53 18.37 -15.50
C THR A 332 -8.84 19.45 -16.33
N LEU A 333 -9.57 20.12 -17.25
CA LEU A 333 -9.06 21.26 -18.02
C LEU A 333 -8.58 22.41 -17.12
N LYS A 334 -9.36 22.80 -16.11
CA LYS A 334 -8.97 23.84 -15.15
C LYS A 334 -7.70 23.49 -14.39
N PHE A 335 -7.55 22.22 -13.97
CA PHE A 335 -6.32 21.75 -13.32
C PHE A 335 -5.14 21.75 -14.28
N THR A 336 -5.33 21.32 -15.53
CA THR A 336 -4.28 21.36 -16.56
C THR A 336 -3.79 22.77 -16.83
N LEU A 337 -4.71 23.74 -17.01
CA LEU A 337 -4.35 25.15 -17.18
C LEU A 337 -3.60 25.69 -15.97
N SER A 338 -4.04 25.32 -14.76
CA SER A 338 -3.37 25.73 -13.54
C SER A 338 -1.96 25.13 -13.41
N ALA A 339 -1.78 23.87 -13.78
CA ALA A 339 -0.49 23.20 -13.78
C ALA A 339 0.47 23.83 -14.79
N LEU A 340 0.02 24.05 -16.03
CA LEU A 340 0.78 24.74 -17.07
C LEU A 340 1.22 26.13 -16.59
N TRP A 341 0.28 26.98 -16.19
CA TRP A 341 0.58 28.31 -15.65
C TRP A 341 1.60 28.27 -14.51
N ASN A 342 1.43 27.36 -13.54
CA ASN A 342 2.32 27.32 -12.37
C ASN A 342 3.71 26.76 -12.70
N LEU A 343 3.84 25.94 -13.75
CA LEU A 343 5.12 25.39 -14.20
C LEU A 343 5.84 26.30 -15.21
N THR A 344 5.12 27.13 -15.97
CA THR A 344 5.69 27.94 -17.06
C THR A 344 5.55 29.45 -16.88
N GLY A 345 4.72 29.92 -15.94
CA GLY A 345 4.30 31.32 -15.84
C GLY A 345 5.24 32.25 -15.07
N ASP A 346 6.37 31.76 -14.54
CA ASP A 346 7.42 32.65 -14.04
C ASP A 346 8.15 33.27 -15.25
N VAL A 347 8.17 34.59 -15.38
CA VAL A 347 8.80 35.25 -16.54
C VAL A 347 10.29 34.87 -16.64
N GLN A 348 10.94 34.62 -15.51
CA GLN A 348 12.33 34.16 -15.47
C GLN A 348 12.51 32.70 -15.93
N LEU A 349 11.44 31.88 -15.92
CA LEU A 349 11.44 30.52 -16.49
C LEU A 349 11.47 30.54 -18.01
N LEU A 350 10.75 31.47 -18.64
CA LEU A 350 10.60 31.54 -20.10
C LEU A 350 11.92 31.97 -20.78
N ASP A 351 12.66 32.87 -20.13
CA ASP A 351 14.01 33.27 -20.56
C ASP A 351 15.01 32.10 -20.43
N ASP A 352 14.84 31.23 -19.42
CA ASP A 352 15.74 30.11 -19.14
C ASP A 352 15.37 28.81 -19.90
N CYS A 353 14.13 28.67 -20.40
CA CYS A 353 13.61 27.43 -21.01
C CYS A 353 12.94 27.65 -22.39
N PRO A 354 13.62 28.22 -23.41
CA PRO A 354 13.02 28.50 -24.72
C PRO A 354 12.50 27.23 -25.45
N ALA A 355 13.10 26.08 -25.18
CA ALA A 355 12.66 24.80 -25.73
C ALA A 355 11.21 24.45 -25.32
N THR A 356 10.79 24.83 -24.11
CA THR A 356 9.45 24.59 -23.59
C THR A 356 8.41 25.41 -24.36
N CYS A 357 8.71 26.66 -24.70
CA CYS A 357 7.85 27.52 -25.51
C CYS A 357 7.69 26.97 -26.94
N VAL A 358 8.81 26.53 -27.52
CA VAL A 358 8.85 25.92 -28.86
C VAL A 358 7.96 24.66 -28.90
N VAL A 359 8.06 23.81 -27.88
CA VAL A 359 7.21 22.60 -27.78
C VAL A 359 5.75 22.97 -27.57
N PHE A 360 5.43 23.95 -26.71
CA PHE A 360 4.05 24.41 -26.54
C PHE A 360 3.43 24.88 -27.87
N ALA A 361 4.19 25.64 -28.67
CA ALA A 361 3.75 26.09 -29.99
C ALA A 361 3.61 24.92 -30.98
N HIS A 362 4.57 24.00 -31.03
CA HIS A 362 4.54 22.85 -31.94
C HIS A 362 3.41 21.86 -31.64
N GLU A 363 3.05 21.67 -30.38
CA GLU A 363 1.95 20.81 -29.95
C GLU A 363 0.58 21.53 -30.03
N ASN A 364 0.47 22.57 -30.87
CA ASN A 364 -0.75 23.33 -31.12
C ASN A 364 -1.32 24.09 -29.90
N GLY A 365 -0.52 24.28 -28.85
CA GLY A 365 -0.95 24.91 -27.59
C GLY A 365 -1.50 26.32 -27.77
N ILE A 366 -0.95 27.10 -28.70
CA ILE A 366 -1.41 28.48 -28.99
C ILE A 366 -2.85 28.47 -29.54
N ALA A 367 -3.13 27.63 -30.54
CA ALA A 367 -4.45 27.57 -31.15
C ALA A 367 -5.50 27.06 -30.16
N ILE A 368 -5.16 26.03 -29.38
CA ILE A 368 -6.02 25.48 -28.32
C ILE A 368 -6.32 26.55 -27.27
N SER A 369 -5.32 27.34 -26.86
CA SER A 369 -5.51 28.47 -25.94
C SER A 369 -6.53 29.48 -26.47
N PHE A 370 -6.45 29.90 -27.73
CA PHE A 370 -7.45 30.81 -28.32
C PHE A 370 -8.85 30.19 -28.37
N ASP A 371 -8.94 28.89 -28.65
CA ASP A 371 -10.20 28.15 -28.63
C ASP A 371 -10.83 28.10 -27.23
N ILE A 372 -10.02 27.97 -26.18
CA ILE A 372 -10.46 28.05 -24.78
C ILE A 372 -10.91 29.48 -24.46
N LEU A 373 -10.14 30.51 -24.86
CA LEU A 373 -10.51 31.91 -24.62
C LEU A 373 -11.89 32.24 -25.21
N ARG A 374 -12.16 31.79 -26.44
CA ARG A 374 -13.46 31.98 -27.11
C ARG A 374 -14.58 31.22 -26.41
N LEU A 375 -14.36 29.96 -26.04
CA LEU A 375 -15.39 29.12 -25.43
C LEU A 375 -15.75 29.56 -24.01
N PHE A 376 -14.79 30.14 -23.28
CA PHE A 376 -14.92 30.51 -21.88
C PHE A 376 -14.81 32.02 -21.65
N GLU A 377 -15.28 32.84 -22.58
CA GLU A 377 -15.19 34.32 -22.56
C GLU A 377 -15.67 34.95 -21.23
N ASN A 378 -16.69 34.36 -20.61
CA ASN A 378 -17.29 34.85 -19.35
C ASN A 378 -16.66 34.24 -18.08
N HIS A 379 -15.59 33.44 -18.21
CA HIS A 379 -14.95 32.75 -17.08
C HIS A 379 -13.58 33.37 -16.78
N ASN A 380 -13.57 34.47 -16.03
CA ASN A 380 -12.35 35.24 -15.70
C ASN A 380 -11.19 34.36 -15.20
N ASN A 381 -11.46 33.39 -14.33
CA ASN A 381 -10.41 32.50 -13.80
C ASN A 381 -9.74 31.63 -14.87
N ILE A 382 -10.47 31.23 -15.91
CA ILE A 382 -9.92 30.49 -17.05
C ILE A 382 -9.14 31.45 -17.94
N GLN A 383 -9.73 32.62 -18.25
CA GLN A 383 -9.10 33.66 -19.07
C GLN A 383 -7.73 34.07 -18.51
N THR A 384 -7.64 34.40 -17.21
CA THR A 384 -6.37 34.80 -16.58
C THR A 384 -5.29 33.73 -16.74
N LYS A 385 -5.62 32.45 -16.53
CA LYS A 385 -4.65 31.36 -16.66
C LYS A 385 -4.22 31.14 -18.10
N VAL A 386 -5.14 31.23 -19.07
CA VAL A 386 -4.78 31.04 -20.47
C VAL A 386 -3.91 32.21 -20.97
N LEU A 387 -4.24 33.44 -20.59
CA LEU A 387 -3.58 34.66 -21.06
C LEU A 387 -2.13 34.85 -20.61
N GLY A 388 -1.64 34.13 -19.61
CA GLY A 388 -0.21 34.14 -19.28
C GLY A 388 0.43 32.76 -19.32
N ILE A 389 -0.28 31.76 -19.86
CA ILE A 389 0.39 30.66 -20.56
C ILE A 389 0.85 31.16 -21.95
N LEU A 390 -0.01 31.95 -22.61
CA LEU A 390 0.33 32.73 -23.82
C LEU A 390 1.29 33.87 -23.48
#